data_AF-E4NLZ1-F1
#
_entry.id   AF-E4NLZ1-F1
#
_cell.length_a   1.000
_cell.length_b   1.000
_cell.length_c   1.000
_cell.angle_alpha   90.00
_cell.angle_beta   90.00
_cell.angle_gamma   90.00
#
_symmetry.space_group_name_H-M   'P 1'
#
loop_
_entity.id
_entity.type
_entity.pdbx_description
1 polymer ?
#
loop_
_entity_poly.entity_id
_entity_poly.type
_entity_poly.pdbx_seq_one_letter_code
_entity_poly.pdbx_strand_id
1 'polypeptide(L)'
;MDDAVRARDAAREALDDIEPDRLREVLFDRLDETSMTPGALTILSARALKPGVDADADGLAERAAGVQLIYEGLRLTRTLTHEEPWLTADGEDIDGDMDVLAADVLVSRGFYVLARTNAAKRAVEVVRSFGRDQTLRQEQDDAETLDRNLEADIFTLAVVAGTTAVGGDAPPALLEYAAELARECDADGALPPAAAAFSDATTERIASLSVASATDDRVPSSATDR
;
A
#
# COMPACT_ATOMS: atom_id res chain seq x y z
N MET A 1 11.25 -2.41 11.57
CA MET A 1 11.84 -3.61 10.94
C MET A 1 10.93 -4.82 11.10
N ASP A 2 10.38 -5.05 12.29
CA ASP A 2 9.38 -6.08 12.57
C ASP A 2 8.13 -5.99 11.65
N ASP A 3 7.64 -4.78 11.37
CA ASP A 3 6.40 -4.58 10.60
C ASP A 3 6.48 -5.03 9.14
N ALA A 4 7.65 -4.88 8.53
CA ALA A 4 7.89 -5.37 7.17
C ALA A 4 7.89 -6.90 7.11
N VAL A 5 8.36 -7.57 8.16
CA VAL A 5 8.34 -9.03 8.26
C VAL A 5 6.90 -9.50 8.48
N ARG A 6 6.18 -8.90 9.42
CA ARG A 6 4.76 -9.22 9.69
C ARG A 6 3.88 -9.04 8.46
N ALA A 7 4.05 -7.93 7.73
CA ALA A 7 3.32 -7.71 6.49
C ALA A 7 3.64 -8.76 5.41
N ARG A 8 4.91 -9.18 5.30
CA ARG A 8 5.32 -10.25 4.38
C ARG A 8 4.72 -11.60 4.76
N ASP A 9 4.78 -11.96 6.03
CA ASP A 9 4.25 -13.24 6.52
C ASP A 9 2.74 -13.32 6.28
N ALA A 10 2.00 -12.25 6.60
CA ALA A 10 0.57 -12.17 6.32
C ALA A 10 0.26 -12.15 4.80
N ALA A 11 1.12 -11.56 3.96
CA ALA A 11 0.96 -11.58 2.51
C ALA A 11 1.18 -12.98 1.93
N ARG A 12 2.12 -13.75 2.48
CA ARG A 12 2.31 -15.16 2.13
C ARG A 12 1.11 -16.01 2.54
N GLU A 13 0.67 -15.87 3.78
CA GLU A 13 -0.52 -16.57 4.28
C GLU A 13 -1.75 -16.26 3.41
N ALA A 14 -1.90 -15.00 2.99
CA ALA A 14 -2.96 -14.60 2.07
C ALA A 14 -2.85 -15.24 0.69
N LEU A 15 -1.74 -15.88 0.30
CA LEU A 15 -1.55 -16.51 -1.00
C LEU A 15 -1.35 -18.04 -0.92
N ASP A 16 -1.39 -18.62 0.28
CA ASP A 16 -1.11 -20.05 0.50
C ASP A 16 -2.07 -20.97 -0.29
N ASP A 17 -3.32 -20.54 -0.46
CA ASP A 17 -4.38 -21.28 -1.16
C ASP A 17 -4.34 -21.12 -2.69
N ILE A 18 -3.36 -20.41 -3.24
CA ILE A 18 -3.24 -20.22 -4.69
C ILE A 18 -2.69 -21.49 -5.35
N GLU A 19 -3.41 -21.95 -6.37
CA GLU A 19 -2.98 -22.99 -7.30
C GLU A 19 -2.90 -22.42 -8.72
N PRO A 20 -2.02 -22.96 -9.59
CA PRO A 20 -1.09 -24.08 -9.35
C PRO A 20 0.18 -23.69 -8.58
N ASP A 21 0.91 -24.69 -8.05
CA ASP A 21 2.12 -24.49 -7.23
C ASP A 21 3.16 -23.56 -7.88
N ARG A 22 3.40 -23.71 -9.20
CA ARG A 22 4.33 -22.86 -9.95
C ARG A 22 3.95 -21.37 -9.89
N LEU A 23 2.65 -21.05 -9.96
CA LEU A 23 2.19 -19.65 -9.84
C LEU A 23 2.39 -19.14 -8.40
N ARG A 24 2.12 -19.98 -7.41
CA ARG A 24 2.36 -19.63 -6.00
C ARG A 24 3.83 -19.37 -5.70
N GLU A 25 4.74 -20.19 -6.25
CA GLU A 25 6.19 -19.97 -6.15
C GLU A 25 6.59 -18.61 -6.74
N VAL A 26 6.12 -18.29 -7.95
CA VAL A 26 6.35 -17.00 -8.60
C VAL A 26 5.85 -15.82 -7.75
N LEU A 27 4.69 -15.95 -7.13
CA LEU A 27 4.15 -14.93 -6.22
C LEU A 27 5.01 -14.76 -4.96
N PHE A 28 5.52 -15.86 -4.39
CA PHE A 28 6.36 -15.84 -3.21
C PHE A 28 7.73 -15.23 -3.47
N ASP A 29 8.38 -15.58 -4.59
CA ASP A 29 9.67 -15.01 -4.99
C ASP A 29 9.55 -13.48 -5.13
N ARG A 30 8.44 -13.00 -5.70
CA ARG A 30 8.15 -11.56 -5.79
C ARG A 30 8.03 -10.88 -4.44
N LEU A 31 7.35 -11.51 -3.47
CA LEU A 31 7.24 -10.96 -2.12
C LEU A 31 8.59 -10.95 -1.38
N ASP A 32 9.53 -11.81 -1.75
CA ASP A 32 10.89 -11.80 -1.18
C ASP A 32 11.72 -10.64 -1.72
N GLU A 33 11.60 -10.36 -3.02
CA GLU A 33 12.39 -9.33 -3.69
C GLU A 33 11.85 -7.92 -3.47
N THR A 34 10.56 -7.78 -3.21
CA THR A 34 9.93 -6.46 -3.12
C THR A 34 10.05 -5.77 -1.76
N SER A 35 9.88 -4.46 -1.79
CA SER A 35 9.80 -3.60 -0.62
C SER A 35 8.46 -3.73 0.10
N MET A 36 8.51 -4.10 1.38
CA MET A 36 7.34 -4.19 2.26
C MET A 36 6.94 -2.84 2.88
N THR A 37 7.30 -1.73 2.24
CA THR A 37 7.08 -0.38 2.76
C THR A 37 5.59 -0.02 2.91
N PRO A 38 4.71 -0.28 1.93
CA PRO A 38 3.27 -0.05 2.10
C PRO A 38 2.64 -0.86 3.24
N GLY A 39 2.98 -2.15 3.33
CA GLY A 39 2.52 -3.01 4.44
C GLY A 39 3.00 -2.50 5.80
N ALA A 40 4.29 -2.14 5.90
CA ALA A 40 4.85 -1.57 7.12
C ALA A 40 4.19 -0.23 7.51
N LEU A 41 3.90 0.65 6.55
CA LEU A 41 3.20 1.91 6.81
C LEU A 41 1.79 1.71 7.37
N THR A 42 1.11 0.65 6.92
CA THR A 42 -0.22 0.29 7.42
C THR A 42 -0.18 -0.03 8.92
N ILE A 43 0.77 -0.86 9.34
CA ILE A 43 0.97 -1.22 10.76
C ILE A 43 1.44 0.00 11.56
N LEU A 44 2.37 0.78 11.01
CA LEU A 44 2.91 1.99 11.64
C LEU A 44 1.81 3.02 11.93
N SER A 45 0.92 3.24 10.96
CA SER A 45 -0.19 4.19 11.07
C SER A 45 -1.21 3.76 12.14
N ALA A 46 -1.49 2.46 12.26
CA ALA A 46 -2.33 1.92 13.32
C ALA A 46 -1.73 2.18 14.72
N ARG A 47 -0.42 1.92 14.89
CA ARG A 47 0.29 2.15 16.16
C ARG A 47 0.45 3.62 16.50
N ALA A 48 0.65 4.47 15.50
CA ALA A 48 0.73 5.92 15.66
C ALA A 48 -0.59 6.49 16.22
N LEU A 49 -1.73 5.98 15.77
CA LEU A 49 -3.04 6.38 16.27
C LEU A 49 -3.41 5.73 17.62
N LYS A 50 -3.06 4.46 17.80
CA LYS A 50 -3.32 3.70 19.03
C LYS A 50 -2.05 3.01 19.52
N PRO A 51 -1.22 3.70 20.33
CA PRO A 51 -0.01 3.12 20.90
C PRO A 51 -0.33 1.85 21.71
N GLY A 52 0.47 0.80 21.51
CA GLY A 52 0.27 -0.49 22.18
C GLY A 52 -0.81 -1.38 21.56
N VAL A 53 -1.33 -1.03 20.37
CA VAL A 53 -2.09 -2.01 19.57
C VAL A 53 -1.19 -3.21 19.26
N ASP A 54 -1.72 -4.40 19.51
CA ASP A 54 -1.08 -5.64 19.11
C ASP A 54 -1.09 -5.72 17.58
N ALA A 55 0.09 -5.87 16.97
CA ALA A 55 0.17 -6.01 15.52
C ALA A 55 -0.32 -7.37 15.04
N ASP A 56 -0.40 -8.33 15.95
CA ASP A 56 -1.01 -9.65 15.73
C ASP A 56 -2.51 -9.64 16.07
N ALA A 57 -3.09 -8.49 16.44
CA ALA A 57 -4.54 -8.39 16.59
C ALA A 57 -5.23 -8.72 15.26
N ASP A 58 -6.25 -9.59 15.35
CA ASP A 58 -7.02 -10.10 14.21
C ASP A 58 -7.33 -9.00 13.18
N GLY A 59 -6.71 -9.13 12.01
CA GLY A 59 -6.99 -8.31 10.83
C GLY A 59 -6.05 -7.12 10.56
N LEU A 60 -5.14 -6.70 11.46
CA LEU A 60 -4.21 -5.60 11.12
C LEU A 60 -3.11 -6.07 10.14
N ALA A 61 -2.45 -7.18 10.44
CA ALA A 61 -1.45 -7.77 9.56
C ALA A 61 -2.07 -8.19 8.21
N GLU A 62 -3.28 -8.74 8.22
CA GLU A 62 -4.04 -9.05 7.00
C GLU A 62 -4.31 -7.78 6.18
N ARG A 63 -4.76 -6.68 6.79
CA ARG A 63 -4.96 -5.41 6.05
C ARG A 63 -3.65 -4.89 5.46
N ALA A 64 -2.55 -4.97 6.21
CA ALA A 64 -1.23 -4.60 5.71
C ALA A 64 -0.82 -5.45 4.50
N ALA A 65 -1.07 -6.76 4.55
CA ALA A 65 -0.90 -7.65 3.40
C ALA A 65 -1.80 -7.23 2.23
N GLY A 66 -3.07 -6.93 2.48
CA GLY A 66 -4.00 -6.50 1.43
C GLY A 66 -3.52 -5.25 0.68
N VAL A 67 -2.99 -4.26 1.40
CA VAL A 67 -2.39 -3.06 0.80
C VAL A 67 -1.12 -3.40 0.02
N GLN A 68 -0.26 -4.24 0.59
CA GLN A 68 0.99 -4.66 -0.07
C GLN A 68 0.71 -5.39 -1.39
N LEU A 69 -0.23 -6.34 -1.38
CA LEU A 69 -0.59 -7.12 -2.57
C LEU A 69 -1.16 -6.22 -3.68
N ILE A 70 -1.99 -5.22 -3.34
CA ILE A 70 -2.46 -4.24 -4.34
C ILE A 70 -1.29 -3.46 -4.93
N TYR A 71 -0.37 -2.97 -4.10
CA TYR A 71 0.80 -2.24 -4.59
C TYR A 71 1.64 -3.07 -5.55
N GLU A 72 2.01 -4.29 -5.16
CA GLU A 72 2.86 -5.15 -5.98
C GLU A 72 2.19 -5.53 -7.30
N GLY A 73 0.90 -5.85 -7.26
CA GLY A 73 0.16 -6.16 -8.47
C GLY A 73 0.12 -4.99 -9.44
N LEU A 74 -0.20 -3.78 -8.97
CA LEU A 74 -0.25 -2.59 -9.83
C LEU A 74 1.12 -2.14 -10.32
N ARG A 75 2.16 -2.25 -9.48
CA ARG A 75 3.54 -1.97 -9.89
C ARG A 75 3.99 -2.94 -10.97
N LEU A 76 3.69 -4.24 -10.83
CA LEU A 76 3.98 -5.23 -11.86
C LEU A 76 3.21 -4.95 -13.14
N THR A 77 1.92 -4.58 -13.06
CA THR A 77 1.14 -4.13 -14.23
C THR A 77 1.80 -2.92 -14.93
N ARG A 78 2.32 -1.95 -14.17
CA ARG A 78 3.07 -0.80 -14.71
C ARG A 78 4.30 -1.26 -15.49
N THR A 79 5.12 -2.13 -14.90
CA THR A 79 6.30 -2.72 -15.57
C THR A 79 5.91 -3.43 -16.86
N LEU A 80 4.92 -4.32 -16.82
CA LEU A 80 4.46 -5.08 -17.99
C LEU A 80 3.93 -4.16 -19.11
N THR A 81 3.24 -3.09 -18.74
CA THR A 81 2.72 -2.10 -19.70
C THR A 81 3.84 -1.29 -20.37
N HIS A 82 4.98 -1.10 -19.68
CA HIS A 82 6.11 -0.35 -20.22
C HIS A 82 7.05 -1.22 -21.05
N GLU A 83 7.30 -2.45 -20.61
CA GLU A 83 8.28 -3.34 -21.24
C GLU A 83 7.67 -4.19 -22.36
N GLU A 84 6.36 -4.44 -22.31
CA GLU A 84 5.61 -5.24 -23.29
C GLU A 84 6.36 -6.53 -23.71
N PRO A 85 6.71 -7.42 -22.75
CA PRO A 85 7.65 -8.52 -22.99
C PRO A 85 7.23 -9.45 -24.14
N TRP A 86 5.92 -9.61 -24.34
CA TRP A 86 5.33 -10.39 -25.45
C TRP A 86 5.66 -9.88 -26.85
N LEU A 87 6.15 -8.65 -27.02
CA LEU A 87 6.61 -8.14 -28.32
C LEU A 87 7.99 -8.69 -28.71
N THR A 88 8.76 -9.17 -27.73
CA THR A 88 10.14 -9.65 -27.92
C THR A 88 10.34 -11.11 -27.54
N ALA A 89 9.39 -11.69 -26.81
CA ALA A 89 9.38 -13.10 -26.44
C ALA A 89 9.33 -14.01 -27.68
N ASP A 90 10.07 -15.11 -27.63
CA ASP A 90 9.80 -16.24 -28.51
C ASP A 90 8.63 -17.07 -27.96
N GLY A 91 7.98 -17.87 -28.81
CA GLY A 91 6.73 -18.55 -28.44
C GLY A 91 6.85 -19.65 -27.37
N GLU A 92 8.04 -19.86 -26.81
CA GLU A 92 8.30 -20.80 -25.71
C GLU A 92 8.50 -20.09 -24.36
N ASP A 93 8.81 -18.79 -24.37
CA ASP A 93 8.89 -17.93 -23.20
C ASP A 93 7.48 -17.52 -22.72
N ILE A 94 7.15 -17.93 -21.49
CA ILE A 94 5.86 -17.66 -20.85
C ILE A 94 6.01 -16.83 -19.58
N ASP A 95 7.20 -16.27 -19.33
CA ASP A 95 7.46 -15.51 -18.09
C ASP A 95 6.58 -14.25 -18.07
N GLY A 96 6.43 -13.56 -19.20
CA GLY A 96 5.50 -12.44 -19.35
C GLY A 96 4.03 -12.82 -19.08
N ASP A 97 3.59 -14.00 -19.51
CA ASP A 97 2.22 -14.48 -19.24
C ASP A 97 2.02 -14.81 -17.76
N MET A 98 3.03 -15.44 -17.13
CA MET A 98 3.03 -15.73 -15.71
C MET A 98 3.00 -14.45 -14.86
N ASP A 99 3.66 -13.41 -15.32
CA ASP A 99 3.71 -12.10 -14.66
C ASP A 99 2.37 -11.37 -14.74
N VAL A 100 1.65 -11.48 -15.86
CA VAL A 100 0.28 -10.97 -15.97
C VAL A 100 -0.63 -11.68 -14.95
N LEU A 101 -0.56 -13.01 -14.88
CA LEU A 101 -1.35 -13.77 -13.90
C LEU A 101 -0.98 -13.42 -12.46
N ALA A 102 0.32 -13.24 -12.17
CA ALA A 102 0.78 -12.83 -10.86
C ALA A 102 0.21 -11.46 -10.49
N ALA A 103 0.27 -10.48 -11.40
CA ALA A 103 -0.28 -9.14 -11.17
C ALA A 103 -1.79 -9.20 -10.85
N ASP A 104 -2.57 -9.93 -11.64
CA ASP A 104 -4.02 -10.07 -11.45
C ASP A 104 -4.37 -10.73 -10.12
N VAL A 105 -3.64 -11.78 -9.72
CA VAL A 105 -3.85 -12.47 -8.44
C VAL A 105 -3.50 -11.55 -7.27
N LEU A 106 -2.36 -10.84 -7.33
CA LEU A 106 -1.93 -9.92 -6.28
C LEU A 106 -2.98 -8.82 -6.05
N VAL A 107 -3.41 -8.14 -7.12
CA VAL A 107 -4.46 -7.11 -7.01
C VAL A 107 -5.75 -7.74 -6.46
N SER A 108 -6.25 -8.80 -7.08
CA SER A 108 -7.53 -9.42 -6.70
C SER A 108 -7.54 -9.91 -5.25
N ARG A 109 -6.45 -10.54 -4.79
CA ARG A 109 -6.34 -11.03 -3.43
C ARG A 109 -6.22 -9.88 -2.43
N GLY A 110 -5.47 -8.84 -2.76
CA GLY A 110 -5.40 -7.64 -1.94
C GLY A 110 -6.78 -6.96 -1.77
N PHE A 111 -7.56 -6.87 -2.85
CA PHE A 111 -8.95 -6.40 -2.79
C PHE A 111 -9.83 -7.31 -1.94
N TYR A 112 -9.72 -8.63 -2.13
CA TYR A 112 -10.49 -9.60 -1.35
C TYR A 112 -10.27 -9.41 0.15
N VAL A 113 -9.01 -9.25 0.57
CA VAL A 113 -8.63 -9.00 1.96
C VAL A 113 -9.22 -7.69 2.47
N LEU A 114 -9.19 -6.62 1.68
CA LEU A 114 -9.70 -5.31 2.10
C LEU A 114 -11.22 -5.13 1.93
N ALA A 115 -11.92 -6.02 1.22
CA ALA A 115 -13.29 -5.81 0.75
C ALA A 115 -14.30 -5.54 1.86
N ARG A 116 -14.09 -6.09 3.06
CA ARG A 116 -14.97 -5.94 4.24
C ARG A 116 -14.45 -4.93 5.25
N THR A 117 -13.55 -4.05 4.82
CA THR A 117 -12.94 -3.03 5.66
C THR A 117 -13.33 -1.63 5.19
N ASN A 118 -13.07 -0.62 6.03
CA ASN A 118 -13.27 0.78 5.65
C ASN A 118 -12.29 1.25 4.55
N ALA A 119 -11.24 0.48 4.26
CA ALA A 119 -10.28 0.77 3.20
C ALA A 119 -10.75 0.36 1.80
N ALA A 120 -11.81 -0.46 1.68
CA ALA A 120 -12.27 -1.00 0.40
C ALA A 120 -12.55 0.09 -0.64
N LYS A 121 -13.21 1.19 -0.24
CA LYS A 121 -13.51 2.30 -1.15
C LYS A 121 -12.23 2.96 -1.66
N ARG A 122 -11.26 3.22 -0.76
CA ARG A 122 -9.98 3.83 -1.14
C ARG A 122 -9.19 2.90 -2.06
N ALA A 123 -9.19 1.59 -1.82
CA ALA A 123 -8.54 0.63 -2.70
C ALA A 123 -9.08 0.71 -4.14
N VAL A 124 -10.40 0.79 -4.31
CA VAL A 124 -11.02 0.96 -5.64
C VAL A 124 -10.59 2.28 -6.29
N GLU A 125 -10.50 3.36 -5.50
CA GLU A 125 -10.03 4.65 -5.99
C GLU A 125 -8.58 4.59 -6.47
N VAL A 126 -7.69 3.86 -5.79
CA VAL A 126 -6.30 3.63 -6.22
C VAL A 126 -6.26 2.99 -7.61
N VAL A 127 -6.97 1.88 -7.83
CA VAL A 127 -6.97 1.21 -9.15
C VAL A 127 -7.54 2.10 -10.25
N ARG A 128 -8.60 2.86 -9.95
CA ARG A 128 -9.18 3.80 -10.92
C ARG A 128 -8.24 4.93 -11.27
N SER A 129 -7.51 5.44 -10.29
CA SER A 129 -6.49 6.48 -10.45
C SER A 129 -5.35 5.94 -11.31
N PHE A 130 -4.78 4.80 -10.91
CA PHE A 130 -3.74 4.10 -11.65
C PHE A 130 -4.11 3.85 -13.12
N GLY A 131 -5.26 3.26 -13.40
CA GLY A 131 -5.68 2.99 -14.78
C GLY A 131 -5.87 4.26 -15.62
N ARG A 132 -6.35 5.34 -14.99
CA ARG A 132 -6.45 6.65 -15.65
C ARG A 132 -5.06 7.20 -15.97
N ASP A 133 -4.15 7.15 -15.01
CA ASP A 133 -2.80 7.69 -15.15
C ASP A 133 -2.02 6.92 -16.22
N GLN A 134 -2.13 5.59 -16.26
CA GLN A 134 -1.56 4.75 -17.32
C GLN A 134 -2.14 5.06 -18.71
N THR A 135 -3.42 5.42 -18.79
CA THR A 135 -4.05 5.85 -20.06
C THR A 135 -3.53 7.23 -20.49
N LEU A 136 -3.50 8.21 -19.57
CA LEU A 136 -3.07 9.57 -19.88
C LEU A 136 -1.57 9.67 -20.22
N ARG A 137 -0.75 8.78 -19.64
CA ARG A 137 0.69 8.66 -19.94
C ARG A 137 0.96 8.47 -21.42
N GLN A 138 0.09 7.75 -22.15
CA GLN A 138 0.26 7.52 -23.59
C GLN A 138 0.09 8.79 -24.43
N GLU A 139 -0.55 9.83 -23.87
CA GLU A 139 -0.95 11.05 -24.57
C GLU A 139 -0.17 12.30 -24.12
N GLN A 140 0.50 12.26 -22.97
CA GLN A 140 1.08 13.44 -22.30
C GLN A 140 2.59 13.32 -22.08
N ASP A 141 3.28 14.47 -22.08
CA ASP A 141 4.73 14.56 -21.87
C ASP A 141 5.17 14.37 -20.39
N ASP A 142 4.24 14.38 -19.42
CA ASP A 142 4.51 14.27 -17.97
C ASP A 142 4.44 12.82 -17.42
N ALA A 143 4.91 11.84 -18.19
CA ALA A 143 4.83 10.41 -17.89
C ALA A 143 5.40 10.02 -16.51
N GLU A 144 6.54 10.59 -16.10
CA GLU A 144 7.18 10.33 -14.80
C GLU A 144 6.36 10.86 -13.61
N THR A 145 5.61 11.94 -13.80
CA THR A 145 4.74 12.47 -12.73
C THR A 145 3.52 11.58 -12.57
N LEU A 146 2.95 11.09 -13.67
CA LEU A 146 1.82 10.17 -13.67
C LEU A 146 2.19 8.82 -13.02
N ASP A 147 3.40 8.31 -13.23
CA ASP A 147 3.84 7.06 -12.61
C ASP A 147 3.90 7.13 -11.08
N ARG A 148 4.46 8.23 -10.56
CA ARG A 148 4.67 8.42 -9.10
C ARG A 148 3.37 8.60 -8.32
N ASN A 149 2.23 8.78 -9.01
CA ASN A 149 0.93 8.87 -8.36
C ASN A 149 0.52 7.53 -7.71
N LEU A 150 0.98 6.39 -8.24
CA LEU A 150 0.66 5.08 -7.67
C LEU A 150 1.16 4.98 -6.22
N GLU A 151 2.43 5.29 -5.99
CA GLU A 151 3.06 5.24 -4.67
C GLU A 151 2.36 6.19 -3.68
N ALA A 152 2.01 7.40 -4.12
CA ALA A 152 1.25 8.36 -3.32
C ALA A 152 -0.15 7.83 -2.95
N ASP A 153 -0.89 7.30 -3.91
CA ASP A 153 -2.21 6.72 -3.69
C ASP A 153 -2.13 5.50 -2.74
N ILE A 154 -1.12 4.66 -2.89
CA ILE A 154 -0.88 3.49 -2.02
C ILE A 154 -0.52 3.90 -0.60
N PHE A 155 0.30 4.93 -0.39
CA PHE A 155 0.61 5.40 0.96
C PHE A 155 -0.62 5.93 1.68
N THR A 156 -1.48 6.66 0.98
CA THR A 156 -2.76 7.08 1.58
C THR A 156 -3.68 5.90 1.87
N LEU A 157 -3.72 4.87 1.00
CA LEU A 157 -4.46 3.64 1.26
C LEU A 157 -3.92 2.91 2.51
N ALA A 158 -2.59 2.82 2.66
CA ALA A 158 -1.94 2.23 3.84
C ALA A 158 -2.35 2.94 5.13
N VAL A 159 -2.33 4.28 5.13
CA VAL A 159 -2.78 5.08 6.27
C VAL A 159 -4.25 4.79 6.60
N VAL A 160 -5.15 4.82 5.61
CA VAL A 160 -6.59 4.52 5.82
C VAL A 160 -6.79 3.10 6.36
N ALA A 161 -6.12 2.11 5.78
CA ALA A 161 -6.22 0.72 6.21
C ALA A 161 -5.76 0.55 7.66
N GLY A 162 -4.66 1.21 8.04
CA GLY A 162 -4.08 1.15 9.37
C GLY A 162 -4.90 1.87 10.43
N THR A 163 -5.25 3.14 10.22
CA THR A 163 -6.01 3.93 11.21
C THR A 163 -7.41 3.35 11.45
N THR A 164 -8.07 2.89 10.39
CA THR A 164 -9.41 2.28 10.50
C THR A 164 -9.38 0.85 11.03
N ALA A 165 -8.22 0.18 11.09
CA ALA A 165 -8.07 -1.10 11.76
C ALA A 165 -8.22 -0.98 13.27
N VAL A 166 -7.81 0.16 13.83
CA VAL A 166 -7.89 0.44 15.27
C VAL A 166 -9.13 1.24 15.67
N GLY A 167 -10.09 1.37 14.74
CA GLY A 167 -11.39 2.01 14.97
C GLY A 167 -11.37 3.54 14.93
N GLY A 168 -10.31 4.16 14.40
CA GLY A 168 -10.28 5.59 14.16
C GLY A 168 -10.38 5.94 12.68
N ASP A 169 -10.32 7.24 12.39
CA ASP A 169 -10.31 7.77 11.02
C ASP A 169 -8.90 8.24 10.64
N ALA A 170 -8.59 8.29 9.35
CA ALA A 170 -7.34 8.85 8.85
C ALA A 170 -7.39 10.39 8.86
N PRO A 171 -6.53 11.07 9.65
CA PRO A 171 -6.47 12.54 9.64
C PRO A 171 -6.09 13.08 8.26
N PRO A 172 -6.73 14.13 7.73
CA PRO A 172 -6.40 14.71 6.43
C PRO A 172 -4.93 15.13 6.31
N ALA A 173 -4.36 15.73 7.36
CA ALA A 173 -2.95 16.13 7.38
C ALA A 173 -1.98 14.92 7.35
N LEU A 174 -2.40 13.77 7.89
CA LEU A 174 -1.61 12.53 7.79
C LEU A 174 -1.68 11.95 6.37
N LEU A 175 -2.85 12.03 5.72
CA LEU A 175 -3.00 11.59 4.33
C LEU A 175 -2.16 12.44 3.37
N GLU A 176 -2.18 13.77 3.55
CA GLU A 176 -1.36 14.70 2.76
C GLU A 176 0.13 14.40 2.96
N TYR A 177 0.58 14.29 4.21
CA TYR A 177 1.96 13.95 4.52
C TYR A 177 2.39 12.60 3.94
N ALA A 178 1.52 11.57 4.00
CA ALA A 178 1.84 10.26 3.45
C ALA A 178 1.97 10.29 1.92
N ALA A 179 1.13 11.06 1.23
CA ALA A 179 1.24 11.24 -0.22
C ALA A 179 2.54 11.98 -0.60
N GLU A 180 2.95 12.99 0.16
CA GLU A 180 4.22 13.70 -0.03
C GLU A 180 5.42 12.78 0.22
N LEU A 181 5.41 12.04 1.33
CA LEU A 181 6.47 11.09 1.69
C LEU A 181 6.67 10.04 0.60
N ALA A 182 5.59 9.53 -0.01
CA ALA A 182 5.69 8.57 -1.11
C ALA A 182 6.45 9.13 -2.31
N ARG A 183 6.17 10.40 -2.68
CA ARG A 183 6.85 11.07 -3.81
C ARG A 183 8.33 11.33 -3.53
N GLU A 184 8.71 11.49 -2.26
CA GLU A 184 10.10 11.62 -1.84
C GLU A 184 10.82 10.26 -1.80
N CYS A 185 10.08 9.19 -1.48
CA CYS A 185 10.63 7.84 -1.38
C CYS A 185 10.83 7.18 -2.73
N ASP A 186 9.97 7.47 -3.72
CA ASP A 186 10.05 6.81 -5.03
C ASP A 186 11.31 7.21 -5.78
N ALA A 187 12.25 6.26 -5.88
CA ALA A 187 13.45 6.35 -6.68
C ALA A 187 13.37 5.26 -7.76
N ASP A 188 13.40 5.69 -9.02
CA ASP A 188 13.37 4.81 -10.20
C ASP A 188 12.15 3.86 -10.28
N GLY A 189 10.98 4.28 -9.79
CA GLY A 189 9.71 3.53 -9.89
C GLY A 189 9.59 2.39 -8.88
N ALA A 190 10.31 2.48 -7.76
CA ALA A 190 10.32 1.51 -6.68
C ALA A 190 10.49 2.19 -5.32
N LEU A 191 9.78 1.66 -4.33
CA LEU A 191 9.92 2.12 -2.95
C LEU A 191 11.17 1.51 -2.28
N PRO A 192 11.93 2.30 -1.51
CA PRO A 192 13.04 1.79 -0.72
C PRO A 192 12.53 0.87 0.39
N PRO A 193 13.40 0.04 0.99
CA PRO A 193 13.02 -0.78 2.14
C PRO A 193 12.45 0.06 3.29
N ALA A 194 11.50 -0.50 4.05
CA ALA A 194 10.78 0.21 5.11
C ALA A 194 11.70 0.88 6.16
N ALA A 195 12.85 0.26 6.47
CA ALA A 195 13.83 0.82 7.40
C ALA A 195 14.52 2.10 6.86
N ALA A 196 14.61 2.26 5.54
CA ALA A 196 15.11 3.46 4.91
C ALA A 196 14.01 4.51 4.71
N ALA A 197 12.78 4.07 4.37
CA ALA A 197 11.62 4.96 4.19
C ALA A 197 11.18 5.62 5.51
N PHE A 198 11.21 4.88 6.62
CA PHE A 198 10.67 5.32 7.91
C PHE A 198 11.77 5.53 8.94
N SER A 199 12.46 6.67 8.82
CA SER A 199 13.36 7.15 9.86
C SER A 199 12.62 7.44 11.17
N ASP A 200 13.37 7.62 12.27
CA ASP A 200 12.79 8.03 13.56
C ASP A 200 12.01 9.35 13.44
N ALA A 201 12.53 10.31 12.68
CA ALA A 201 11.88 11.60 12.43
C ALA A 201 10.58 11.44 11.63
N THR A 202 10.58 10.57 10.62
CA THR A 202 9.38 10.22 9.84
C THR A 202 8.32 9.58 10.73
N THR A 203 8.74 8.63 11.58
CA THR A 203 7.86 7.93 12.52
C THR A 203 7.25 8.88 13.56
N GLU A 204 8.07 9.78 14.14
CA GLU A 204 7.60 10.81 15.07
C GLU A 204 6.63 11.77 14.38
N ARG A 205 6.89 12.14 13.13
CA ARG A 205 5.98 12.99 12.35
C ARG A 205 4.63 12.31 12.13
N ILE A 206 4.61 11.05 11.73
CA ILE A 206 3.39 10.24 11.57
C ILE A 206 2.60 10.18 12.90
N ALA A 207 3.28 9.93 14.02
CA ALA A 207 2.66 9.93 15.35
C ALA A 207 2.05 11.29 15.70
N SER A 208 2.76 12.39 15.45
CA SER A 208 2.27 13.74 15.74
C SER A 208 0.99 14.09 14.95
N LEU A 209 0.95 13.73 13.66
CA LEU A 209 -0.19 13.99 12.77
C LEU A 209 -1.38 13.06 13.06
N SER A 210 -1.12 11.85 13.56
CA SER A 210 -2.17 10.89 13.94
C SER A 210 -3.02 11.38 15.12
N VAL A 211 -2.43 12.13 16.04
CA VAL A 211 -3.11 12.61 17.27
C VAL A 211 -3.70 14.02 17.10
N ALA A 212 -3.16 14.84 16.18
CA ALA A 212 -3.55 16.24 16.01
C ALA A 212 -5.04 16.45 15.64
N SER A 213 -5.68 15.51 14.93
CA SER A 213 -7.13 15.60 14.66
C SER A 213 -8.01 15.30 15.89
N ALA A 214 -7.50 14.62 16.91
CA ALA A 214 -8.27 14.34 18.13
C ALA A 214 -8.32 15.55 19.10
N THR A 215 -7.49 16.57 18.87
CA THR A 215 -7.41 17.77 19.71
C THR A 215 -8.24 18.95 19.22
N ASP A 216 -8.55 19.03 17.92
CA ASP A 216 -9.32 20.15 17.34
C ASP A 216 -10.83 20.03 17.60
N ASP A 217 -11.33 18.83 17.89
CA ASP A 217 -12.76 18.59 18.18
C ASP A 217 -13.12 18.75 19.68
N ARG A 218 -12.13 19.08 20.54
CA ARG A 218 -12.39 19.45 21.94
C ARG A 218 -12.51 20.96 22.08
N VAL A 219 -13.61 21.53 21.57
CA VAL A 219 -14.05 22.86 22.00
C VAL A 219 -14.34 22.80 23.50
N PRO A 220 -13.63 23.55 24.37
CA PRO A 220 -14.02 23.64 25.76
C PRO A 220 -15.37 24.35 25.80
N SER A 221 -16.41 23.64 26.21
CA SER A 221 -17.70 24.25 26.53
C SER A 221 -17.46 25.23 27.67
N SER A 222 -17.37 26.51 27.34
CA SER A 222 -17.36 27.59 28.31
C SER A 222 -18.69 27.54 29.06
N ALA A 223 -18.67 26.92 30.23
CA ALA A 223 -19.67 27.12 31.25
C ALA A 223 -19.60 28.58 31.69
N THR A 224 -20.46 29.42 31.11
CA THR A 224 -20.78 30.72 31.69
C THR A 224 -22.09 30.56 32.44
N ASP A 225 -21.95 30.41 33.74
CA ASP A 225 -23.00 30.50 34.75
C ASP A 225 -23.12 31.96 35.21
N ARG A 226 -24.33 32.55 35.08
CA ARG A 226 -24.98 33.60 35.91
C ARG A 226 -25.88 34.56 35.13
#